data_AF-A0A849Z476-F1
#
_entry.id   AF-A0A849Z476-F1
#
_cell.length_a   1.000
_cell.length_b   1.000
_cell.length_c   1.000
_cell.angle_alpha   90.00
_cell.angle_beta   90.00
_cell.angle_gamma   90.00
#
_symmetry.space_group_name_H-M   'P 1'
#
loop_
_entity.id
_entity.type
_entity.pdbx_description
1 polymer ?
#
loop_
_entity_poly.entity_id
_entity_poly.type
_entity_poly.pdbx_seq_one_letter_code
_entity_poly.pdbx_strand_id
1 'polypeptide(L)'
;MEPGTFRVITRRGYTSGTVFAYKGAVLSSVRLAKRAVDLLGGAALACVAAPLAPVVALAIWVDDPGPILYKQRRAGMLRGFEDKDGIPTPSFELFDMFKFRTMRVDAEKLTGAVLASENDPRITRIGRILRKTRLDELPQIFNILRGDMSLVGPRPERPELLINLALAIPFFEERMR
;
A
#
# COMPACT_ATOMS: atom_id res chain seq x y z
N MET A 1 28.32 0.49 17.17
CA MET A 1 27.21 1.47 17.15
C MET A 1 27.84 2.81 16.91
N GLU A 2 27.62 3.41 15.74
CA GLU A 2 28.18 4.70 15.36
C GLU A 2 27.02 5.56 14.83
N PRO A 3 26.90 6.83 15.24
CA PRO A 3 25.89 7.74 14.72
C PRO A 3 26.21 8.09 13.25
N GLY A 4 25.30 7.75 12.33
CA GLY A 4 25.39 8.18 10.94
C GLY A 4 24.97 9.64 10.79
N THR A 5 25.84 10.47 10.20
CA THR A 5 25.55 11.88 9.93
C THR A 5 24.83 12.00 8.59
N PHE A 6 23.58 12.47 8.59
CA PHE A 6 22.85 12.76 7.36
C PHE A 6 22.91 14.26 7.05
N ARG A 7 23.16 14.61 5.78
CA ARG A 7 23.24 16.00 5.31
C ARG A 7 21.88 16.43 4.76
N VAL A 8 21.28 17.46 5.35
CA VAL A 8 20.00 18.02 4.89
C VAL A 8 20.26 19.11 3.84
N ILE A 9 19.66 18.97 2.66
CA ILE A 9 19.70 20.01 1.61
C ILE A 9 18.51 20.96 1.84
N THR A 10 18.79 22.24 2.09
CA THR A 10 17.76 23.30 2.15
C THR A 10 17.90 24.26 0.97
N ARG A 11 16.82 24.98 0.62
CA ARG A 11 16.78 25.98 -0.47
C ARG A 11 17.78 27.14 -0.35
N ARG A 12 18.54 27.26 0.75
CA ARG A 12 19.57 28.29 1.00
C ARG A 12 20.98 27.73 1.25
N GLY A 13 21.27 26.51 0.80
CA GLY A 13 22.58 25.88 0.96
C GLY A 13 22.63 24.89 2.13
N TYR A 14 23.73 24.14 2.16
CA TYR A 14 23.98 23.05 3.12
C TYR A 14 23.99 23.58 4.56
N THR A 15 23.05 23.13 5.39
CA THR A 15 23.13 23.30 6.84
C THR A 15 23.43 21.94 7.44
N SER A 16 24.64 21.77 7.97
CA SER A 16 25.05 20.57 8.68
C SER A 16 24.40 20.59 10.06
N GLY A 17 23.24 19.97 10.19
CA GLY A 17 22.55 19.77 11.47
C GLY A 17 22.58 18.29 11.86
N THR A 18 23.01 17.99 13.08
CA THR A 18 22.95 16.64 13.65
C THR A 18 21.50 16.34 14.04
N VAL A 19 20.74 15.71 13.14
CA VAL A 19 19.41 15.18 13.49
C VAL A 19 19.61 13.83 14.17
N PHE A 20 19.29 13.76 15.46
CA PHE A 20 19.28 12.52 16.23
C PHE A 20 18.14 11.61 15.74
N ALA A 21 18.40 10.80 14.71
CA ALA A 21 17.49 9.75 14.29
C ALA A 21 17.47 8.64 15.35
N TYR A 22 16.49 8.64 16.23
CA TYR A 22 16.24 7.52 17.15
C TYR A 22 15.91 6.27 16.32
N LYS A 23 16.90 5.40 16.10
CA LYS A 23 16.74 4.02 15.61
C LYS A 23 16.18 3.16 16.74
N GLY A 24 14.91 3.38 17.11
CA GLY A 24 14.20 2.51 18.02
C GLY A 24 13.75 1.26 17.28
N ALA A 25 14.51 0.17 17.33
CA ALA A 25 14.00 -1.12 16.88
C ALA A 25 12.82 -1.51 17.78
N VAL A 26 11.62 -1.63 17.19
CA VAL A 26 10.43 -2.12 17.90
C VAL A 26 10.80 -3.44 18.61
N LEU A 27 10.29 -3.68 19.81
CA LEU A 27 10.58 -4.94 20.52
C LEU A 27 10.06 -6.13 19.72
N SER A 28 10.79 -7.25 19.73
CA SER A 28 10.39 -8.48 19.03
C SER A 28 9.04 -9.01 19.52
N SER A 29 8.78 -8.90 20.83
CA SER A 29 7.51 -9.25 21.46
C SER A 29 6.34 -8.44 20.90
N VAL A 30 6.53 -7.14 20.69
CA VAL A 30 5.51 -6.25 20.10
C VAL A 30 5.22 -6.65 18.66
N ARG A 31 6.26 -6.96 17.85
CA ARG A 31 6.06 -7.47 16.49
C ARG A 31 5.31 -8.80 16.46
N LEU A 32 5.64 -9.71 17.37
CA LEU A 32 4.97 -11.01 17.45
C LEU A 32 3.50 -10.86 17.85
N ALA A 33 3.21 -10.04 18.86
CA ALA A 33 1.86 -9.75 19.29
C ALA A 33 1.05 -9.07 18.17
N LYS A 34 1.63 -8.08 17.48
CA LYS A 34 1.03 -7.44 16.31
C LYS A 34 0.68 -8.46 15.24
N ARG A 35 1.61 -9.37 14.94
CA ARG A 35 1.41 -10.41 13.92
C ARG A 35 0.32 -11.40 14.33
N ALA A 36 0.24 -11.78 15.60
CA ALA A 36 -0.82 -12.64 16.11
C ALA A 36 -2.21 -11.97 15.95
N VAL A 37 -2.31 -10.68 16.28
CA VAL A 37 -3.54 -9.89 16.06
C VAL A 37 -3.91 -9.86 14.57
N ASP A 38 -2.94 -9.62 13.69
CA ASP A 38 -3.18 -9.60 12.23
C ASP A 38 -3.68 -10.95 11.71
N LEU A 39 -3.12 -12.06 12.19
CA LEU A 39 -3.53 -13.41 11.79
C LEU A 39 -4.92 -13.76 12.32
N LEU A 40 -5.19 -13.50 13.61
CA LEU A 40 -6.49 -13.80 14.22
C LEU A 40 -7.60 -12.95 13.62
N GLY A 41 -7.39 -11.64 13.49
CA GLY A 41 -8.37 -10.74 12.89
C GLY A 41 -8.53 -10.98 11.38
N GLY A 42 -7.44 -11.29 10.66
CA GLY A 42 -7.48 -11.67 9.26
C GLY A 42 -8.27 -12.97 9.04
N ALA A 43 -8.09 -13.97 9.91
CA ALA A 43 -8.84 -15.22 9.84
C ALA A 43 -10.33 -15.00 10.16
N ALA A 44 -10.66 -14.19 11.16
CA ALA A 44 -12.04 -13.83 11.48
C ALA A 44 -12.72 -13.11 10.30
N LEU A 45 -12.05 -12.15 9.68
CA LEU A 45 -12.53 -11.47 8.48
C LEU A 45 -12.67 -12.43 7.30
N ALA A 46 -11.75 -13.40 7.14
CA ALA A 46 -11.84 -14.41 6.09
C ALA A 46 -13.09 -15.27 6.23
N CYS A 47 -13.48 -15.65 7.44
CA CYS A 47 -14.71 -16.40 7.70
C CYS A 47 -15.97 -15.62 7.28
N VAL A 48 -15.99 -14.31 7.53
CA VAL A 48 -17.11 -13.43 7.11
C VAL A 48 -17.08 -13.17 5.60
N ALA A 49 -15.89 -13.02 5.02
CA ALA A 49 -15.72 -12.76 3.60
C ALA A 49 -15.98 -14.01 2.73
N ALA A 50 -15.76 -15.21 3.24
CA ALA A 50 -15.92 -16.48 2.52
C ALA A 50 -17.31 -16.65 1.87
N PRO A 51 -18.44 -16.43 2.56
CA PRO A 51 -19.76 -16.51 1.92
C PRO A 51 -20.05 -15.31 0.99
N LEU A 52 -19.45 -14.14 1.25
CA LEU A 52 -19.72 -12.91 0.48
C LEU A 52 -18.91 -12.84 -0.83
N ALA A 53 -17.70 -13.36 -0.83
CA ALA A 53 -16.77 -13.28 -1.96
C ALA A 53 -17.33 -13.90 -3.25
N PRO A 54 -17.98 -15.08 -3.26
CA PRO A 54 -18.60 -15.65 -4.46
C PRO A 54 -19.74 -14.78 -5.01
N VAL A 55 -20.54 -14.17 -4.13
CA VAL A 55 -21.65 -13.29 -4.53
C VAL A 55 -21.12 -12.03 -5.21
N VAL A 56 -20.10 -11.40 -4.62
CA VAL A 56 -19.41 -10.24 -5.21
C VAL A 56 -18.75 -10.62 -6.53
N ALA A 57 -18.07 -11.77 -6.58
CA ALA A 57 -17.40 -12.29 -7.77
C ALA A 57 -18.39 -12.49 -8.93
N LEU A 58 -19.55 -13.09 -8.65
CA LEU A 58 -20.62 -13.26 -9.63
C LEU A 58 -21.19 -11.91 -10.10
N ALA A 59 -21.45 -10.97 -9.18
CA ALA A 59 -21.96 -9.65 -9.53
C ALA A 59 -21.00 -8.88 -10.46
N ILE A 60 -19.69 -8.96 -10.21
CA ILE A 60 -18.66 -8.36 -11.09
C ILE A 60 -18.69 -9.01 -12.46
N TRP A 61 -18.74 -10.34 -12.51
CA TRP A 61 -18.71 -11.08 -13.77
C TRP A 61 -19.95 -10.83 -14.64
N VAL A 62 -21.13 -10.68 -14.01
CA VAL A 62 -22.38 -10.34 -14.71
C VAL A 62 -22.38 -8.90 -15.23
N ASP A 63 -21.82 -7.94 -14.49
CA ASP A 63 -21.79 -6.52 -14.89
C ASP A 63 -20.76 -6.22 -15.99
N ASP A 64 -19.60 -6.88 -15.94
CA ASP A 64 -18.52 -6.74 -16.92
C ASP A 64 -17.76 -8.07 -16.99
N PRO A 65 -18.06 -8.99 -17.92
CA PRO A 65 -17.39 -10.29 -17.98
C PRO A 65 -15.86 -10.18 -18.08
N GLY A 66 -15.14 -11.09 -17.42
CA GLY A 66 -13.67 -11.10 -17.41
C GLY A 66 -13.06 -11.37 -16.03
N PRO A 67 -11.78 -10.99 -15.82
CA PRO A 67 -11.07 -11.25 -14.56
C PRO A 67 -11.76 -10.61 -13.36
N ILE A 68 -12.01 -11.40 -12.32
CA ILE A 68 -12.73 -10.93 -11.12
C ILE A 68 -11.78 -10.20 -10.16
N LEU A 69 -10.55 -10.69 -10.07
CA LEU A 69 -9.51 -10.12 -9.22
C LEU A 69 -8.63 -9.17 -10.03
N TYR A 70 -8.30 -8.06 -9.40
CA TYR A 70 -7.29 -7.12 -9.85
C TYR A 70 -6.13 -7.15 -8.86
N LYS A 71 -4.90 -7.11 -9.39
CA LYS A 71 -3.67 -7.08 -8.59
C LYS A 71 -2.94 -5.79 -8.88
N GLN A 72 -2.37 -5.19 -7.85
CA GLN A 72 -1.66 -3.95 -7.99
C GLN A 72 -0.38 -3.91 -7.16
N ARG A 73 0.74 -3.56 -7.82
CA ARG A 73 2.02 -3.38 -7.13
C ARG A 73 1.92 -2.24 -6.11
N ARG A 74 2.40 -2.50 -4.90
CA ARG A 74 2.38 -1.55 -3.78
C ARG A 74 3.69 -1.54 -3.03
N ALA A 75 4.01 -0.39 -2.46
CA ALA A 75 5.10 -0.22 -1.52
C ALA A 75 4.62 -0.64 -0.12
N GLY A 76 5.23 -1.69 0.41
CA GLY A 76 5.07 -2.17 1.77
C GLY A 76 6.09 -1.53 2.71
N MET A 77 6.77 -2.36 3.50
CA MET A 77 7.70 -1.88 4.53
C MET A 77 8.90 -1.16 3.92
N LEU A 78 9.27 0.00 4.49
CA LEU A 78 10.51 0.69 4.15
C LEU A 78 11.70 -0.18 4.57
N ARG A 79 12.57 -0.49 3.60
CA ARG A 79 13.80 -1.26 3.81
C ARG A 79 15.00 -0.35 4.09
N GLY A 80 15.01 0.83 3.50
CA GLY A 80 16.06 1.82 3.71
C GLY A 80 16.10 2.85 2.58
N PHE A 81 17.29 3.38 2.33
CA PHE A 81 17.57 4.28 1.21
C PHE A 81 18.66 3.69 0.34
N GLU A 82 18.47 3.77 -0.96
CA GLU A 82 19.43 3.40 -1.98
C GLU A 82 19.88 4.67 -2.69
N ASP A 83 21.18 4.75 -2.98
CA ASP A 83 21.70 5.81 -3.82
C ASP A 83 21.38 5.47 -5.29
N LYS A 84 20.59 6.34 -5.93
CA LYS A 84 20.33 6.29 -7.37
C LYS A 84 20.79 7.61 -7.96
N ASP A 85 21.84 7.56 -8.77
CA ASP A 85 22.43 8.72 -9.45
C ASP A 85 22.83 9.87 -8.51
N GLY A 86 23.32 9.54 -7.30
CA GLY A 86 23.70 10.50 -6.26
C GLY A 86 22.52 11.02 -5.44
N ILE A 87 21.30 10.50 -5.66
CA ILE A 87 20.08 10.91 -4.96
C ILE A 87 19.64 9.80 -4.00
N PRO A 88 19.55 10.07 -2.69
CA PRO A 88 19.04 9.10 -1.72
C PRO A 88 17.55 8.85 -1.97
N THR A 89 17.22 7.65 -2.44
CA THR A 89 15.86 7.24 -2.81
C THR A 89 15.38 6.14 -1.87
N PRO A 90 14.17 6.23 -1.29
CA PRO A 90 13.68 5.19 -0.40
C PRO A 90 13.45 3.87 -1.15
N SER A 91 13.84 2.75 -0.53
CA SER A 91 13.57 1.40 -1.00
C SER A 91 12.52 0.72 -0.14
N PHE A 92 11.52 0.11 -0.80
CA PHE A 92 10.41 -0.54 -0.14
C PHE A 92 10.36 -2.02 -0.52
N GLU A 93 9.87 -2.84 0.39
CA GLU A 93 9.42 -4.18 0.05
C GLU A 93 8.16 -4.08 -0.79
N LEU A 94 8.24 -4.57 -2.02
CA LEU A 94 7.13 -4.49 -2.96
C LEU A 94 6.30 -5.77 -2.91
N PHE A 95 4.98 -5.62 -2.89
CA PHE A 95 4.05 -6.75 -2.93
C PHE A 95 2.87 -6.45 -3.85
N ASP A 96 2.14 -7.50 -4.19
CA ASP A 96 0.92 -7.39 -5.00
C ASP A 96 -0.30 -7.33 -4.09
N MET A 97 -0.96 -6.17 -4.07
CA MET A 97 -2.19 -5.97 -3.33
C MET A 97 -3.38 -6.48 -4.14
N PHE A 98 -4.17 -7.37 -3.56
CA PHE A 98 -5.34 -7.96 -4.21
C PHE A 98 -6.60 -7.13 -3.96
N LYS A 99 -7.41 -6.94 -5.00
CA LYS A 99 -8.73 -6.32 -4.93
C LYS A 99 -9.71 -7.03 -5.85
N PHE A 100 -11.00 -6.83 -5.63
CA PHE A 100 -11.97 -7.10 -6.68
C PHE A 100 -11.88 -6.03 -7.76
N ARG A 101 -12.05 -6.45 -9.02
CA ARG A 101 -12.07 -5.53 -10.15
C ARG A 101 -13.28 -4.61 -10.05
N THR A 102 -13.02 -3.31 -10.06
CA THR A 102 -14.06 -2.26 -10.01
C THR A 102 -14.05 -1.35 -11.24
N MET A 103 -13.10 -1.57 -12.15
CA MET A 103 -12.96 -0.85 -13.41
C MET A 103 -13.06 -1.82 -14.57
N ARG A 104 -13.43 -1.31 -15.75
CA ARG A 104 -13.46 -2.10 -16.99
C ARG A 104 -12.09 -2.73 -17.27
N VAL A 105 -12.09 -3.83 -18.02
CA VAL A 105 -10.86 -4.39 -18.59
C VAL A 105 -10.15 -3.28 -19.39
N ASP A 106 -8.82 -3.22 -19.31
CA ASP A 106 -7.99 -2.23 -20.02
C ASP A 106 -8.21 -0.75 -19.61
N ALA A 107 -8.84 -0.47 -18.47
CA ALA A 107 -9.08 0.89 -17.96
C ALA A 107 -7.84 1.80 -17.90
N GLU A 108 -6.65 1.25 -17.66
CA GLU A 108 -5.39 2.02 -17.58
C GLU A 108 -4.54 1.91 -18.86
N LYS A 109 -5.00 1.23 -19.92
CA LYS A 109 -4.18 0.91 -21.11
C LYS A 109 -3.65 2.14 -21.85
N LEU A 110 -4.42 3.22 -21.89
CA LEU A 110 -4.04 4.46 -22.59
C LEU A 110 -3.48 5.53 -21.64
N THR A 111 -3.82 5.47 -20.35
CA THR A 111 -3.50 6.55 -19.40
C THR A 111 -2.34 6.20 -18.47
N GLY A 112 -1.98 4.93 -18.34
CA GLY A 112 -1.09 4.46 -17.29
C GLY A 112 -1.68 4.63 -15.89
N ALA A 113 -0.80 4.64 -14.88
CA ALA A 113 -1.16 4.73 -13.46
C ALA A 113 -1.69 6.12 -13.07
N VAL A 114 -3.01 6.31 -13.12
CA VAL A 114 -3.67 7.58 -12.75
C VAL A 114 -4.58 7.37 -11.55
N LEU A 115 -4.65 8.35 -10.65
CA LEU A 115 -5.62 8.37 -9.56
C LEU A 115 -7.04 8.44 -10.14
N ALA A 116 -7.95 7.60 -9.62
CA ALA A 116 -9.34 7.64 -10.06
C ALA A 116 -10.02 8.93 -9.59
N SER A 117 -10.79 9.56 -10.48
CA SER A 117 -11.65 10.70 -10.13
C SER A 117 -13.00 10.24 -9.56
N GLU A 118 -13.73 11.16 -8.94
CA GLU A 118 -15.01 10.86 -8.27
C GLU A 118 -16.07 10.29 -9.24
N ASN A 119 -16.05 10.72 -10.51
CA ASN A 119 -16.94 10.24 -11.58
C ASN A 119 -16.16 9.62 -12.73
N ASP A 120 -15.18 8.77 -12.39
CA ASP A 120 -14.33 8.13 -13.39
C ASP A 120 -15.16 7.16 -14.29
N PRO A 121 -15.22 7.39 -15.62
CA PRO A 121 -16.03 6.61 -16.54
C PRO A 121 -15.53 5.17 -16.71
N ARG A 122 -14.32 4.87 -16.21
CA ARG A 122 -13.72 3.54 -16.24
C ARG A 122 -14.29 2.62 -15.17
N ILE A 123 -14.99 3.15 -14.16
CA ILE A 123 -15.59 2.37 -13.05
C ILE A 123 -16.89 1.70 -13.53
N THR A 124 -17.06 0.41 -13.23
CA THR A 124 -18.28 -0.34 -13.57
C THR A 124 -19.44 0.00 -12.61
N ARG A 125 -20.67 -0.42 -12.92
CA ARG A 125 -21.83 -0.10 -12.07
C ARG A 125 -21.71 -0.79 -10.72
N ILE A 126 -21.38 -2.08 -10.73
CA ILE A 126 -21.08 -2.85 -9.52
C ILE A 126 -19.81 -2.32 -8.87
N GLY A 127 -18.80 -1.95 -9.65
CA GLY A 127 -17.56 -1.35 -9.15
C GLY A 127 -17.78 -0.11 -8.29
N ARG A 128 -18.75 0.74 -8.65
CA ARG A 128 -19.14 1.92 -7.86
C ARG A 128 -19.69 1.53 -6.48
N ILE A 129 -20.54 0.50 -6.42
CA ILE A 129 -21.11 0.00 -5.16
C ILE A 129 -19.99 -0.60 -4.29
N LEU A 130 -19.13 -1.43 -4.89
CA LEU A 130 -18.02 -2.07 -4.18
C LEU A 130 -17.05 -1.05 -3.59
N ARG A 131 -16.71 0.01 -4.32
CA ARG A 131 -15.85 1.11 -3.80
C ARG A 131 -16.51 1.90 -2.67
N LYS A 132 -17.80 2.19 -2.79
CA LYS A 132 -18.55 2.92 -1.75
C LYS A 132 -18.63 2.13 -0.45
N THR A 133 -18.75 0.81 -0.54
CA THR A 133 -18.85 -0.11 0.60
C THR A 133 -17.50 -0.69 1.04
N ARG A 134 -16.41 -0.41 0.31
CA ARG A 134 -15.08 -1.03 0.44
C ARG A 134 -15.07 -2.55 0.32
N LEU A 135 -16.13 -3.14 -0.23
CA LEU A 135 -16.16 -4.57 -0.51
C LEU A 135 -15.11 -4.96 -1.56
N ASP A 136 -14.63 -4.01 -2.37
CA ASP A 136 -13.52 -4.25 -3.31
C ASP A 136 -12.20 -4.63 -2.62
N GLU A 137 -12.05 -4.29 -1.35
CA GLU A 137 -10.83 -4.51 -0.56
C GLU A 137 -10.82 -5.88 0.15
N LEU A 138 -11.91 -6.65 0.11
CA LEU A 138 -11.98 -7.98 0.75
C LEU A 138 -10.83 -8.92 0.36
N PRO A 139 -10.37 -8.99 -0.91
CA PRO A 139 -9.23 -9.84 -1.26
C PRO A 139 -7.91 -9.45 -0.56
N GLN A 140 -7.79 -8.26 0.04
CA GLN A 140 -6.60 -7.87 0.81
C GLN A 140 -6.44 -8.69 2.10
N ILE A 141 -7.48 -9.39 2.56
CA ILE A 141 -7.38 -10.35 3.66
C ILE A 141 -6.27 -11.38 3.37
N PHE A 142 -6.10 -11.80 2.11
CA PHE A 142 -5.00 -12.69 1.72
C PHE A 142 -3.62 -12.05 1.94
N ASN A 143 -3.46 -10.75 1.69
CA ASN A 143 -2.20 -10.04 1.96
C ASN A 143 -1.92 -9.96 3.45
N ILE A 144 -2.95 -9.74 4.27
CA ILE A 144 -2.83 -9.74 5.74
C ILE A 144 -2.38 -11.12 6.22
N LEU A 145 -3.04 -12.19 5.77
CA LEU A 145 -2.69 -13.56 6.17
C LEU A 145 -1.29 -13.96 5.70
N ARG A 146 -0.85 -13.53 4.51
CA ARG A 146 0.51 -13.77 4.00
C ARG A 146 1.59 -12.97 4.75
N GLY A 147 1.21 -11.83 5.34
CA GLY A 147 2.14 -10.94 6.04
C GLY A 147 2.67 -9.79 5.18
N ASP A 148 2.13 -9.61 3.98
CA ASP A 148 2.44 -8.46 3.12
C ASP A 148 1.83 -7.16 3.68
N MET A 149 0.70 -7.29 4.40
CA MET A 149 -0.06 -6.20 5.00
C MET A 149 -0.43 -6.51 6.45
N SER A 150 -0.87 -5.47 7.14
CA SER A 150 -1.34 -5.53 8.51
C SER A 150 -2.78 -5.01 8.60
N LEU A 151 -3.56 -5.47 9.58
CA LEU A 151 -4.93 -4.97 9.78
C LEU A 151 -4.94 -3.49 10.13
N VAL A 152 -3.91 -3.04 10.84
CA VAL A 152 -3.71 -1.65 11.25
C VAL A 152 -2.29 -1.24 10.89
N GLY A 153 -2.18 -0.25 10.00
CA GLY A 153 -0.91 0.31 9.52
C GLY A 153 -1.15 1.38 8.44
N PRO A 154 -0.08 2.04 7.95
CA PRO A 154 -0.16 2.99 6.84
C PRO A 154 -0.75 2.33 5.58
N ARG A 155 -1.54 3.09 4.82
CA ARG A 155 -2.11 2.58 3.57
C ARG A 155 -0.98 2.40 2.54
N PRO A 156 -0.83 1.19 1.94
CA PRO A 156 0.17 0.97 0.91
C PRO A 156 -0.15 1.79 -0.35
N GLU A 157 0.81 2.61 -0.78
CA GLU A 157 0.69 3.46 -1.97
C GLU A 157 1.45 2.88 -3.18
N ARG A 158 1.18 3.41 -4.37
CA ARG A 158 1.94 3.04 -5.58
C ARG A 158 3.40 3.46 -5.42
N PRO A 159 4.40 2.60 -5.70
CA PRO A 159 5.81 2.96 -5.55
C PRO A 159 6.21 4.23 -6.28
N GLU A 160 5.65 4.45 -7.48
CA GLU A 160 5.92 5.61 -8.33
C GLU A 160 5.43 6.91 -7.67
N LEU A 161 4.31 6.86 -6.95
CA LEU A 161 3.79 8.01 -6.20
C LEU A 161 4.60 8.24 -4.93
N LEU A 162 4.99 7.16 -4.25
CA LEU A 162 5.67 7.22 -2.97
C LEU A 162 7.08 7.79 -3.07
N ILE A 163 7.81 7.44 -4.14
CA ILE A 163 9.14 8.02 -4.43
C ILE A 163 9.03 9.53 -4.59
N ASN A 164 8.06 10.01 -5.38
CA ASN A 164 7.83 11.44 -5.59
C ASN A 164 7.49 12.17 -4.28
N LEU A 165 6.66 11.56 -3.43
CA LEU A 165 6.30 12.12 -2.13
C LEU A 165 7.49 12.17 -1.17
N ALA A 166 8.30 11.10 -1.12
CA ALA A 166 9.46 11.03 -0.24
C ALA A 166 10.52 12.07 -0.58
N LEU A 167 10.71 12.38 -1.87
CA LEU A 167 11.61 13.45 -2.32
C LEU A 167 11.07 14.85 -2.02
N ALA A 168 9.75 15.00 -1.93
CA ALA A 168 9.10 16.30 -1.70
C ALA A 168 8.91 16.65 -0.21
N ILE A 169 8.79 15.65 0.67
CA ILE A 169 8.39 15.84 2.07
C ILE A 169 9.55 15.54 3.04
N PRO A 170 9.99 16.51 3.87
CA PRO A 170 10.96 16.26 4.92
C PRO A 170 10.46 15.23 5.95
N PHE A 171 11.35 14.36 6.41
CA PHE A 171 11.07 13.31 7.41
C PHE A 171 9.98 12.32 6.97
N PHE A 172 9.88 12.02 5.67
CA PHE A 172 8.91 11.06 5.14
C PHE A 172 9.03 9.67 5.81
N GLU A 173 10.23 9.25 6.15
CA GLU A 173 10.54 7.97 6.80
C GLU A 173 9.79 7.73 8.10
N GLU A 174 9.62 8.76 8.91
CA GLU A 174 8.99 8.65 10.23
C GLU A 174 7.51 8.28 10.13
N ARG A 175 6.89 8.57 8.97
CA ARG A 175 5.48 8.26 8.68
C ARG A 175 5.27 6.83 8.18
N MET A 176 6.36 6.14 7.85
CA MET A 176 6.35 4.78 7.28
C MET A 176 6.82 3.72 8.30
N ARG A 177 7.01 4.10 9.56
CA ARG A 177 7.41 3.21 10.67
C ARG A 177 6.24 2.49 11.31
#